data_AF-A0A6L0WKN4-F1
#
_entry.id   AF-A0A6L0WKN4-F1
#
_cell.length_a   1.000
_cell.length_b   1.000
_cell.length_c   1.000
_cell.angle_alpha   90.00
_cell.angle_beta   90.00
_cell.angle_gamma   90.00
#
_symmetry.space_group_name_H-M   'P 1'
#
loop_
_entity.id
_entity.type
_entity.pdbx_description
1 polymer ?
#
loop_
_entity_poly.entity_id
_entity_poly.type
_entity_poly.pdbx_seq_one_letter_code
_entity_poly.pdbx_strand_id
1 'polypeptide(L)'
;MLNNAYSERREHYLDLFADEEAQAGHYKDKMRCFLTLEEVVERLREQPSIHERIASIEEFEEPTGPLSVLKLFARSRCFVVLQTASYWWSLERREDVIVVQRSQNFSSVHSRCKGAYRHYRWPIESAPTARRCMWCRGGPKLSEVFSAMLRDHVFDPKGCASSSWEFSDYVFHLCLSGRNADPMCDKGR
;
A
#
# COMPACT_ATOMS: atom_id res chain seq x y z
N MET A 1 -2.09 6.01 39.67
CA MET A 1 -2.95 5.58 38.55
C MET A 1 -3.07 6.75 37.57
N LEU A 2 -2.10 6.88 36.66
CA LEU A 2 -2.04 7.87 35.60
C LEU A 2 -1.39 7.17 34.39
N ASN A 3 -1.86 7.48 33.18
CA ASN A 3 -1.40 6.97 31.87
C ASN A 3 -2.29 5.94 31.15
N ASN A 4 -3.62 6.08 31.22
CA ASN A 4 -4.53 5.46 30.24
C ASN A 4 -5.12 6.47 29.22
N ALA A 5 -4.61 7.71 29.17
CA ALA A 5 -5.15 8.77 28.29
C ALA A 5 -4.34 8.99 27.00
N TYR A 6 -3.15 8.40 26.88
CA TYR A 6 -2.44 8.27 25.61
C TYR A 6 -2.73 6.89 25.03
N SER A 7 -3.96 6.65 24.57
CA SER A 7 -4.10 5.72 23.48
C SER A 7 -3.35 6.35 22.31
N GLU A 8 -2.10 5.95 22.12
CA GLU A 8 -1.21 6.34 21.02
C GLU A 8 -2.04 6.51 19.74
N ARG A 9 -2.30 7.75 19.33
CA ARG A 9 -2.87 8.03 18.01
C ARG A 9 -1.79 7.63 17.01
N ARG A 10 -1.86 6.40 16.53
CA ARG A 10 -0.88 5.88 15.58
C ARG A 10 -1.19 6.47 14.21
N GLU A 11 -0.13 6.83 13.51
CA GLU A 11 -0.20 7.47 12.22
C GLU A 11 -0.04 6.44 11.09
N HIS A 12 -0.78 6.63 10.02
CA HIS A 12 -0.70 5.91 8.77
C HIS A 12 -0.03 6.77 7.71
N TYR A 13 0.59 6.15 6.71
CA TYR A 13 1.26 6.89 5.65
C TYR A 13 0.36 7.03 4.44
N LEU A 14 0.05 8.28 4.04
CA LEU A 14 -0.74 8.59 2.86
C LEU A 14 0.00 9.60 1.96
N ASP A 15 0.49 9.13 0.81
CA ASP A 15 1.14 9.96 -0.21
C ASP A 15 0.31 9.97 -1.51
N LEU A 16 -0.56 10.98 -1.62
CA LEU A 16 -1.44 11.14 -2.80
C LEU A 16 -0.74 11.73 -4.02
N PHE A 17 0.54 12.09 -3.88
CA PHE A 17 1.36 12.75 -4.90
C PHE A 17 2.69 12.00 -5.02
N ALA A 18 2.58 10.69 -5.28
CA ALA A 18 3.74 9.83 -5.33
C ALA A 18 4.63 10.08 -6.57
N ASP A 19 4.17 10.87 -7.54
CA ASP A 19 4.98 11.34 -8.67
C ASP A 19 6.02 12.40 -8.26
N GLU A 20 5.71 13.21 -7.25
CA GLU A 20 6.59 14.29 -6.81
C GLU A 20 7.69 13.69 -5.94
N GLU A 21 8.90 13.54 -6.47
CA GLU A 21 10.08 13.24 -5.66
C GLU A 21 10.25 14.33 -4.60
N ALA A 22 10.60 13.91 -3.38
CA ALA A 22 11.10 14.86 -2.40
C ALA A 22 12.39 15.43 -2.97
N GLN A 23 12.33 16.63 -3.57
CA GLN A 23 13.51 17.36 -3.99
C GLN A 23 14.51 17.39 -2.83
N ALA A 24 15.80 17.25 -3.14
CA ALA A 24 16.86 17.20 -2.12
C ALA A 24 16.72 18.41 -1.16
N GLY A 25 16.31 18.16 0.09
CA GLY A 25 16.01 19.20 1.09
C GLY A 25 14.57 19.22 1.61
N HIS A 26 13.62 18.61 0.90
CA HIS A 26 12.18 18.60 1.23
C HIS A 26 11.71 17.32 1.97
N TYR A 27 12.63 16.62 2.65
CA TYR A 27 12.30 15.40 3.42
C TYR A 27 11.21 15.65 4.50
N LYS A 28 11.15 16.87 5.04
CA LYS A 28 10.11 17.30 5.99
C LYS A 28 8.71 17.28 5.38
N ASP A 29 8.58 17.51 4.08
CA ASP A 29 7.27 17.51 3.41
C ASP A 29 6.69 16.11 3.29
N LYS A 30 7.55 15.08 3.14
CA LYS A 30 7.11 13.67 3.17
C LYS A 30 6.84 13.14 4.59
N MET A 31 7.34 13.78 5.65
CA MET A 31 6.89 13.46 7.01
C MET A 31 5.44 13.90 7.28
N ARG A 32 4.92 14.90 6.54
CA ARG A 32 3.50 15.31 6.60
C ARG A 32 2.52 14.30 5.98
N CYS A 33 3.05 13.19 5.45
CA CYS A 33 2.25 12.08 4.95
C CYS A 33 1.87 11.09 6.07
N PHE A 34 2.48 11.19 7.26
CA PHE A 34 2.01 10.48 8.45
C PHE A 34 0.80 11.21 9.02
N LEU A 35 -0.32 10.50 9.12
CA LEU A 35 -1.63 11.06 9.41
C LEU A 35 -2.40 10.15 10.35
N THR A 36 -3.27 10.71 11.20
CA THR A 36 -4.20 9.88 11.96
C THR A 36 -5.20 9.19 11.03
N LEU A 37 -5.91 8.18 11.54
CA LEU A 37 -6.95 7.51 10.77
C LEU A 37 -8.03 8.50 10.27
N GLU A 38 -8.43 9.45 11.10
CA GLU A 38 -9.40 10.48 10.74
C GLU A 38 -8.91 11.31 9.55
N GLU A 39 -7.65 11.77 9.60
CA GLU A 39 -7.03 12.55 8.53
C GLU A 39 -6.87 11.73 7.24
N VAL A 40 -6.55 10.43 7.35
CA VAL A 40 -6.53 9.53 6.18
C VAL A 40 -7.91 9.44 5.53
N VAL A 41 -8.97 9.22 6.33
CA VAL A 41 -10.34 9.10 5.83
C VAL A 41 -10.80 10.40 5.16
N GLU A 42 -10.51 11.55 5.77
CA GLU A 42 -10.83 12.87 5.21
C GLU A 42 -10.13 13.09 3.87
N ARG A 43 -8.80 12.91 3.83
CA ARG A 43 -8.04 13.14 2.59
C ARG A 43 -8.41 12.19 1.47
N LEU A 44 -8.69 10.92 1.78
CA LEU A 44 -9.15 9.96 0.78
C LEU A 44 -10.51 10.39 0.22
N ARG A 45 -11.46 10.79 1.08
CA ARG A 45 -12.81 11.24 0.66
C ARG A 45 -12.77 12.41 -0.31
N GLU A 46 -11.79 13.30 -0.17
CA GLU A 46 -11.61 14.45 -1.06
C GLU A 46 -11.08 14.08 -2.45
N GLN A 47 -10.59 12.86 -2.67
CA GLN A 47 -10.03 12.46 -3.96
C GLN A 47 -11.11 11.89 -4.88
N PRO A 48 -11.40 12.52 -6.04
CA PRO A 48 -12.38 11.98 -6.99
C PRO A 48 -12.01 10.57 -7.48
N SER A 49 -10.70 10.26 -7.56
CA SER A 49 -10.20 8.98 -8.05
C SER A 49 -10.50 7.79 -7.14
N ILE A 50 -10.97 7.98 -5.90
CA ILE A 50 -11.48 6.85 -5.09
C ILE A 50 -12.75 6.24 -5.69
N HIS A 51 -13.48 6.98 -6.51
CA HIS A 51 -14.71 6.49 -7.12
C HIS A 51 -14.47 5.75 -8.44
N GLU A 52 -13.22 5.72 -8.91
CA GLU A 52 -12.82 4.93 -10.06
C GLU A 52 -12.84 3.44 -9.73
N ARG A 53 -13.15 2.63 -10.75
CA ARG A 53 -13.11 1.17 -10.66
C ARG A 53 -11.69 0.67 -10.78
N ILE A 54 -11.39 -0.36 -10.01
CA ILE A 54 -10.13 -1.08 -10.11
C ILE A 54 -10.17 -1.93 -11.38
N ALA A 55 -9.21 -1.71 -12.27
CA ALA A 55 -9.06 -2.41 -13.55
C ALA A 55 -8.12 -3.62 -13.42
N SER A 56 -7.07 -3.51 -12.59
CA SER A 56 -6.14 -4.60 -12.31
C SER A 56 -5.54 -4.46 -10.92
N ILE A 57 -5.01 -5.57 -10.42
CA ILE A 57 -4.27 -5.68 -9.17
C ILE A 57 -3.03 -6.54 -9.37
N GLU A 58 -1.90 -6.07 -8.85
CA GLU A 58 -0.60 -6.73 -8.91
C GLU A 58 0.03 -6.82 -7.52
N GLU A 59 0.45 -8.01 -7.13
CA GLU A 59 1.21 -8.27 -5.91
C GLU A 59 2.70 -8.25 -6.19
N PHE A 60 3.45 -7.56 -5.34
CA PHE A 60 4.91 -7.51 -5.40
C PHE A 60 5.51 -7.91 -4.06
N GLU A 61 6.65 -8.59 -4.15
CA GLU A 61 7.52 -8.86 -3.00
C GLU A 61 8.62 -7.79 -2.91
N GLU A 62 8.81 -7.25 -1.71
CA GLU A 62 9.90 -6.31 -1.43
C GLU A 62 11.25 -6.98 -1.70
N PRO A 63 12.17 -6.32 -2.44
CA PRO A 63 13.49 -6.88 -2.65
C PRO A 63 14.24 -6.99 -1.33
N THR A 64 14.73 -8.19 -1.02
CA THR A 64 15.63 -8.38 0.12
C THR A 64 17.03 -7.91 -0.26
N GLY A 65 17.50 -6.81 0.34
CA GLY A 65 18.86 -6.30 0.11
C GLY A 65 19.95 -7.32 0.50
N PRO A 66 21.18 -7.20 -0.01
CA PRO A 66 22.24 -8.23 0.12
C PRO A 66 22.66 -8.59 1.56
N LEU A 67 22.32 -7.77 2.56
CA LEU A 67 22.53 -8.07 3.99
C LEU A 67 21.36 -8.80 4.66
N SER A 68 20.30 -9.13 3.91
CA SER A 68 19.15 -9.92 4.38
C SER A 68 19.54 -11.35 4.78
N VAL A 69 20.68 -11.85 4.30
CA VAL A 69 21.23 -13.17 4.66
C VAL A 69 21.58 -13.25 6.16
N LEU A 70 21.89 -12.10 6.81
CA LEU A 70 22.04 -12.01 8.27
C LEU A 70 20.69 -11.88 9.01
N LYS A 71 19.60 -11.66 8.27
CA LYS A 71 18.23 -11.68 8.76
C LYS A 71 17.51 -12.92 8.23
N LEU A 72 17.94 -14.11 8.67
CA LEU A 72 17.17 -15.37 8.54
C LEU A 72 15.72 -15.26 9.07
N PHE A 73 15.38 -14.16 9.75
CA PHE A 73 14.06 -13.82 10.28
C PHE A 73 13.39 -12.61 9.60
N ALA A 74 13.96 -12.02 8.54
CA ALA A 74 13.29 -10.96 7.80
C ALA A 74 12.09 -11.57 7.08
N ARG A 75 10.89 -11.37 7.64
CA ARG A 75 9.64 -11.76 7.00
C ARG A 75 9.54 -11.07 5.64
N SER A 76 9.34 -11.85 4.58
CA SER A 76 9.00 -11.32 3.26
C SER A 76 7.83 -10.37 3.38
N ARG A 77 8.02 -9.13 2.94
CA ARG A 77 6.98 -8.10 2.91
C ARG A 77 6.44 -8.00 1.50
N CYS A 78 5.13 -7.95 1.40
CA CYS A 78 4.44 -7.76 0.12
C CYS A 78 3.56 -6.52 0.18
N PHE A 79 3.33 -5.97 -1.00
CA PHE A 79 2.43 -4.85 -1.23
C PHE A 79 1.66 -5.11 -2.52
N VAL A 80 0.52 -4.45 -2.65
CA VAL A 80 -0.29 -4.54 -3.85
C VAL A 80 -0.32 -3.20 -4.57
N VAL A 81 -0.35 -3.25 -5.89
CA VAL A 81 -0.55 -2.12 -6.77
C VAL A 81 -1.88 -2.31 -7.49
N LEU A 82 -2.74 -1.29 -7.43
CA LEU A 82 -4.05 -1.25 -8.06
C LEU A 82 -4.02 -0.26 -9.21
N GLN A 83 -4.51 -0.67 -10.38
CA GLN A 83 -4.74 0.23 -11.49
C GLN A 83 -6.18 0.72 -11.49
N THR A 84 -6.37 2.03 -11.62
CA THR A 84 -7.65 2.68 -11.90
C THR A 84 -7.61 3.34 -13.27
N ALA A 85 -8.66 4.06 -13.68
CA ALA A 85 -8.70 4.69 -15.00
C ALA A 85 -7.64 5.79 -15.15
N SER A 86 -7.37 6.52 -14.08
CA SER A 86 -6.52 7.71 -14.10
C SER A 86 -5.24 7.57 -13.27
N TYR A 87 -5.20 6.63 -12.33
CA TYR A 87 -4.11 6.50 -11.37
C TYR A 87 -3.72 5.06 -11.07
N TRP A 88 -2.49 4.92 -10.59
CA TRP A 88 -1.98 3.75 -9.89
C TRP A 88 -1.97 4.03 -8.39
N TRP A 89 -2.34 3.02 -7.62
CA TRP A 89 -2.36 3.08 -6.16
C TRP A 89 -1.52 1.94 -5.59
N SER A 90 -0.69 2.19 -4.58
CA SER A 90 -0.10 1.11 -3.78
C SER A 90 -0.73 1.05 -2.40
N LEU A 91 -0.96 -0.18 -1.93
CA LEU A 91 -1.41 -0.47 -0.58
C LEU A 91 -0.44 -1.46 0.06
N GLU A 92 -0.01 -1.15 1.27
CA GLU A 92 0.90 -1.99 2.03
C GLU A 92 0.56 -1.94 3.52
N ARG A 93 0.67 -3.10 4.19
CA ARG A 93 0.69 -3.17 5.65
C ARG A 93 2.12 -3.36 6.14
N ARG A 94 2.58 -2.43 6.99
CA ARG A 94 3.87 -2.51 7.68
C ARG A 94 3.64 -2.51 9.17
N GLU A 95 3.78 -3.70 9.77
CA GLU A 95 3.53 -3.89 11.20
C GLU A 95 2.08 -3.46 11.52
N ASP A 96 1.91 -2.32 12.16
CA ASP A 96 0.64 -1.70 12.55
C ASP A 96 0.27 -0.47 11.71
N VAL A 97 1.08 -0.12 10.71
CA VAL A 97 0.92 1.04 9.83
C VAL A 97 0.40 0.59 8.46
N ILE A 98 -0.66 1.24 7.98
CA ILE A 98 -1.08 1.15 6.58
C ILE A 98 -0.38 2.25 5.79
N VAL A 99 0.19 1.87 4.65
CA VAL A 99 0.83 2.75 3.68
C VAL A 99 -0.02 2.75 2.42
N VAL A 100 -0.46 3.94 2.03
CA VAL A 100 -1.23 4.19 0.81
C VAL A 100 -0.50 5.23 -0.02
N GLN A 101 -0.29 4.94 -1.30
CA GLN A 101 0.29 5.90 -2.23
C GLN A 101 -0.51 5.95 -3.51
N ARG A 102 -0.52 7.11 -4.18
CA ARG A 102 -1.18 7.33 -5.46
C ARG A 102 -0.25 8.05 -6.42
N SER A 103 -0.25 7.63 -7.68
CA SER A 103 0.58 8.18 -8.74
C SER A 103 -0.10 8.06 -10.09
N GLN A 104 0.20 8.95 -11.03
CA GLN A 104 -0.13 8.74 -12.45
C GLN A 104 0.84 7.76 -13.11
N ASN A 105 2.05 7.63 -12.58
CA ASN A 105 3.06 6.70 -13.09
C ASN A 105 3.15 5.44 -12.24
N PHE A 106 3.00 4.26 -12.87
CA PHE A 106 3.18 2.96 -12.22
C PHE A 106 4.52 2.85 -11.50
N SER A 107 5.60 3.30 -12.15
CA SER A 107 6.96 3.26 -11.60
C SER A 107 7.07 3.99 -10.26
N SER A 108 6.32 5.07 -10.02
CA SER A 108 6.38 5.80 -8.77
C SER A 108 5.80 5.02 -7.60
N VAL A 109 4.70 4.29 -7.77
CA VAL A 109 4.11 3.45 -6.70
C VAL A 109 4.80 2.10 -6.55
N HIS A 110 5.29 1.54 -7.67
CA HIS A 110 6.04 0.29 -7.68
C HIS A 110 7.44 0.48 -7.07
N SER A 111 8.16 1.52 -7.48
CA SER A 111 9.56 1.73 -7.10
C SER A 111 9.71 2.49 -5.78
N ARG A 112 8.68 3.18 -5.27
CA ARG A 112 8.74 3.79 -3.92
C ARG A 112 8.71 2.81 -2.77
N CYS A 113 8.50 1.53 -3.05
CA CYS A 113 8.94 0.48 -2.13
C CYS A 113 10.47 0.48 -1.90
N LYS A 114 11.25 1.26 -2.66
CA LYS A 114 12.70 1.45 -2.46
C LYS A 114 13.08 2.74 -1.72
N GLY A 115 12.15 3.62 -1.34
CA GLY A 115 12.46 5.03 -1.02
C GLY A 115 12.06 5.56 0.37
N ALA A 116 12.95 6.39 0.94
CA ALA A 116 12.87 7.41 2.00
C ALA A 116 12.12 7.15 3.33
N TYR A 117 10.87 6.67 3.36
CA TYR A 117 10.19 6.36 4.65
C TYR A 117 10.71 5.05 5.26
N ARG A 118 11.27 4.18 4.41
CA ARG A 118 12.05 3.03 4.80
C ARG A 118 13.42 3.58 5.16
N HIS A 119 13.81 3.58 6.44
CA HIS A 119 15.12 3.99 6.96
C HIS A 119 16.36 3.34 6.29
N TYR A 120 16.17 2.54 5.24
CA TYR A 120 17.22 1.99 4.42
C TYR A 120 17.74 3.06 3.45
N ARG A 121 18.84 3.72 3.85
CA ARG A 121 19.68 4.50 2.96
C ARG A 121 20.41 3.67 1.90
N TRP A 122 20.15 2.36 1.78
CA TRP A 122 20.92 1.49 0.91
C TRP A 122 20.36 1.45 -0.50
N PRO A 123 21.23 1.44 -1.53
CA PRO A 123 20.81 1.20 -2.89
C PRO A 123 20.22 -0.21 -2.95
N ILE A 124 18.89 -0.31 -2.94
CA ILE A 124 18.21 -1.55 -3.26
C ILE A 124 18.25 -1.67 -4.78
N GLU A 125 19.34 -2.26 -5.27
CA GLU A 125 19.62 -2.42 -6.70
C GLU A 125 18.54 -3.27 -7.40
N SER A 126 17.96 -4.24 -6.69
CA SER A 126 16.91 -5.12 -7.23
C SER A 126 15.53 -4.46 -7.22
N ALA A 127 14.80 -4.57 -8.33
CA ALA A 127 13.37 -4.18 -8.41
C ALA A 127 12.48 -5.13 -7.57
N PRO A 128 11.33 -4.67 -7.07
CA PRO A 128 10.32 -5.56 -6.51
C PRO A 128 9.98 -6.68 -7.50
N THR A 129 9.76 -7.88 -6.98
CA THR A 129 9.45 -9.04 -7.83
C THR A 129 7.94 -9.23 -7.88
N ALA A 130 7.37 -9.22 -9.09
CA ALA A 130 5.95 -9.52 -9.28
C ALA A 130 5.65 -10.96 -8.89
N ARG A 131 4.56 -11.17 -8.16
CA ARG A 131 4.12 -12.50 -7.69
C ARG A 131 2.83 -12.94 -8.34
N ARG A 132 1.83 -12.07 -8.33
CA ARG A 132 0.48 -12.33 -8.82
C ARG A 132 -0.03 -11.10 -9.53
N CYS A 133 -0.71 -11.26 -10.65
CA CYS A 133 -1.36 -10.19 -11.39
C CYS A 133 -2.74 -10.67 -11.81
N MET A 134 -3.76 -9.83 -11.66
CA MET A 134 -5.12 -10.13 -12.13
C MET A 134 -5.81 -8.89 -12.69
N TRP A 135 -6.64 -9.13 -13.70
CA TRP A 135 -7.56 -8.14 -14.24
C TRP A 135 -8.91 -8.24 -13.55
N CYS A 136 -9.44 -7.10 -13.14
CA CYS A 136 -10.71 -6.98 -12.43
C CYS A 136 -11.79 -6.50 -13.40
N ARG A 137 -12.38 -7.40 -14.21
CA ARG A 137 -13.45 -7.01 -15.14
C ARG A 137 -14.67 -6.55 -14.36
N GLY A 138 -14.96 -5.26 -14.41
CA GLY A 138 -16.04 -4.68 -13.60
C GLY A 138 -15.72 -4.68 -12.10
N GLY A 139 -14.43 -4.62 -11.73
CA GLY A 139 -13.95 -4.59 -10.35
C GLY A 139 -14.60 -3.50 -9.50
N PRO A 140 -14.48 -3.61 -8.17
CA PRO A 140 -15.06 -2.64 -7.25
C PRO A 140 -14.46 -1.26 -7.44
N LYS A 141 -15.17 -0.25 -6.96
CA LYS A 141 -14.60 1.08 -6.77
C LYS A 141 -13.55 1.04 -5.67
N LEU A 142 -12.52 1.84 -5.80
CA LEU A 142 -11.50 1.96 -4.75
C LEU A 142 -12.10 2.38 -3.40
N SER A 143 -13.15 3.20 -3.41
CA SER A 143 -13.92 3.60 -2.23
C SER A 143 -14.57 2.41 -1.52
N GLU A 144 -15.00 1.37 -2.25
CA GLU A 144 -15.57 0.16 -1.66
C GLU A 144 -14.49 -0.66 -0.95
N VAL A 145 -13.28 -0.72 -1.51
CA VAL A 145 -12.11 -1.35 -0.88
C VAL A 145 -11.72 -0.63 0.40
N PHE A 146 -11.58 0.70 0.38
CA PHE A 146 -11.27 1.47 1.58
C PHE A 146 -12.39 1.40 2.63
N SER A 147 -13.66 1.40 2.22
CA SER A 147 -14.79 1.25 3.14
C SER A 147 -14.77 -0.12 3.82
N ALA A 148 -14.43 -1.18 3.09
CA ALA A 148 -14.25 -2.51 3.65
C ALA A 148 -13.06 -2.54 4.64
N MET A 149 -11.91 -1.96 4.27
CA MET A 149 -10.75 -1.85 5.17
C MET A 149 -11.08 -1.14 6.49
N LEU A 150 -11.86 -0.05 6.44
CA LEU A 150 -12.30 0.67 7.63
C LEU A 150 -13.26 -0.17 8.49
N ARG A 151 -14.26 -0.79 7.86
CA ARG A 151 -15.23 -1.65 8.53
C ARG A 151 -14.56 -2.86 9.19
N ASP A 152 -13.57 -3.43 8.53
CA ASP A 152 -12.87 -4.65 8.97
C ASP A 152 -11.66 -4.31 9.87
N HIS A 153 -11.58 -3.06 10.36
CA HIS A 153 -10.58 -2.60 11.33
C HIS A 153 -9.13 -2.80 10.87
N VAL A 154 -8.88 -2.74 9.55
CA VAL A 154 -7.55 -2.93 8.97
C VAL A 154 -6.59 -1.81 9.41
N PHE A 155 -7.10 -0.61 9.61
CA PHE A 155 -6.33 0.53 10.12
C PHE A 155 -6.12 0.48 11.64
N ASP A 156 -6.77 -0.44 12.37
CA ASP A 156 -6.67 -0.46 13.82
C ASP A 156 -5.38 -1.15 14.29
N PRO A 157 -4.56 -0.49 15.14
CA PRO A 157 -3.30 -1.06 15.63
C PRO A 157 -3.45 -2.29 16.52
N LYS A 158 -4.61 -2.44 17.17
CA LYS A 158 -4.85 -3.44 18.22
C LYS A 158 -5.73 -4.61 17.77
N GLY A 159 -6.32 -4.52 16.57
CA GLY A 159 -7.31 -5.50 16.08
C GLY A 159 -6.79 -6.48 15.03
N CYS A 160 -5.72 -6.12 14.31
CA CYS A 160 -5.31 -6.88 13.13
C CYS A 160 -3.82 -7.27 13.21
N ALA A 161 -3.54 -8.48 13.71
CA ALA A 161 -2.19 -9.07 13.71
C ALA A 161 -1.85 -9.74 12.35
N SER A 162 -2.53 -9.36 11.28
CA SER A 162 -2.36 -9.99 9.97
C SER A 162 -0.98 -9.68 9.40
N SER A 163 -0.30 -10.70 8.91
CA SER A 163 0.90 -10.57 8.09
C SER A 163 0.64 -9.75 6.82
N SER A 164 1.72 -9.28 6.16
CA SER A 164 1.59 -8.58 4.87
C SER A 164 0.93 -9.46 3.81
N TRP A 165 1.14 -10.78 3.88
CA TRP A 165 0.53 -11.78 3.00
C TRP A 165 -0.99 -11.82 3.16
N GLU A 166 -1.45 -11.96 4.40
CA GLU A 166 -2.89 -11.95 4.71
C GLU A 166 -3.53 -10.62 4.31
N PHE A 167 -2.80 -9.50 4.45
CA PHE A 167 -3.27 -8.20 3.96
C PHE A 167 -3.39 -8.17 2.42
N SER A 168 -2.38 -8.66 1.70
CA SER A 168 -2.43 -8.76 0.25
C SER A 168 -3.60 -9.64 -0.21
N ASP A 169 -3.71 -10.86 0.34
CA ASP A 169 -4.82 -11.78 0.05
C ASP A 169 -6.18 -11.14 0.33
N TYR A 170 -6.31 -10.41 1.43
CA TYR A 170 -7.52 -9.64 1.75
C TYR A 170 -7.87 -8.62 0.66
N VAL A 171 -6.93 -7.80 0.20
CA VAL A 171 -7.19 -6.81 -0.86
C VAL A 171 -7.55 -7.50 -2.17
N PHE A 172 -6.88 -8.60 -2.50
CA PHE A 172 -7.23 -9.44 -3.64
C PHE A 172 -8.68 -9.92 -3.51
N HIS A 173 -9.07 -10.54 -2.41
CA HIS A 173 -10.45 -11.01 -2.21
C HIS A 173 -11.49 -9.91 -2.41
N LEU A 174 -11.23 -8.69 -1.93
CA LEU A 174 -12.12 -7.55 -2.18
C LEU A 174 -12.23 -7.22 -3.67
N CYS A 175 -11.10 -7.21 -4.39
CA CYS A 175 -11.06 -6.90 -5.82
C CYS A 175 -11.78 -7.95 -6.68
N LEU A 176 -11.76 -9.22 -6.27
CA LEU A 176 -12.38 -10.33 -7.00
C LEU A 176 -13.86 -10.56 -6.66
N SER A 177 -14.33 -10.00 -5.53
CA SER A 177 -15.73 -10.13 -5.11
C SER A 177 -16.70 -9.37 -6.03
N GLY A 178 -16.18 -8.48 -6.89
CA GLY A 178 -16.89 -7.96 -8.06
C GLY A 178 -16.86 -9.01 -9.18
N ARG A 179 -18.02 -9.65 -9.45
CA ARG A 179 -18.21 -10.78 -10.38
C ARG A 179 -17.29 -10.76 -11.63
N ASN A 180 -16.59 -11.88 -11.84
CA ASN A 180 -15.71 -12.25 -12.96
C ASN A 180 -14.27 -11.70 -12.89
N ALA A 181 -13.46 -12.29 -12.03
CA ALA A 181 -12.01 -12.17 -12.13
C ALA A 181 -11.42 -13.34 -12.95
N ASP A 182 -10.64 -13.02 -13.97
CA ASP A 182 -9.85 -14.01 -14.72
C ASP A 182 -8.40 -13.97 -14.20
N PRO A 183 -7.91 -15.05 -13.58
CA PRO A 183 -6.51 -15.16 -13.21
C PRO A 183 -5.67 -15.41 -14.46
N MET A 184 -4.87 -14.42 -14.87
CA MET A 184 -3.88 -14.57 -15.93
C MET A 184 -2.54 -14.05 -15.43
N CYS A 185 -1.67 -14.95 -14.98
CA CYS A 185 -0.23 -14.70 -14.95
C CYS A 185 0.31 -14.97 -16.35
N ASP A 186 0.45 -13.94 -17.17
CA ASP A 186 1.26 -14.06 -18.38
C ASP A 186 2.74 -13.91 -17.99
N LYS A 187 3.42 -15.05 -17.81
CA LYS A 187 4.87 -15.08 -17.85
C LYS A 187 5.28 -15.18 -19.30
N GLY A 188 5.52 -14.03 -19.96
CA GLY A 188 6.28 -14.04 -21.21
C GLY A 188 6.11 -12.84 -22.14
N ARG A 189 7.01 -11.86 -22.03
CA ARG A 189 8.08 -11.60 -23.02
C ARG A 189 9.05 -10.54 -22.53
#